data_AF-A0A538HFH5-F1
#
_entry.id   AF-A0A538HFH5-F1
#
_cell.length_a   1.000
_cell.length_b   1.000
_cell.length_c   1.000
_cell.angle_alpha   90.00
_cell.angle_beta   90.00
_cell.angle_gamma   90.00
#
_symmetry.space_group_name_H-M   'P 1'
#
loop_
_entity.id
_entity.type
_entity.pdbx_description
1 polymer ?
#
loop_
_entity_poly.entity_id
_entity_poly.type
_entity_poly.pdbx_seq_one_letter_code
_entity_poly.pdbx_strand_id
1 'polypeptide(L)'
;FTDLRCRRALWQFMLGGVFDRHPDLKVMMTEVRGDWLPATLRHLDSVYADQRSDLPARRSPSEYWQSNCMAGLSFMHQAEVEMRHEIGIETIDFGRDYPHTESTWPNTLDYLKVLFAGVPADETRLILGENAIRFLGLDRGMLTEVANRIGPNIADITDPTATIDPALLEHLAQRCGVLKPAEGALRLPKLEPMLRDDLVQAGAPAGSR
;
A
#
# COMPACT_ATOMS: atom_id res chain seq x y z
N PHE A 1 -5.46 5.60 -13.38
CA PHE A 1 -5.99 4.66 -12.36
C PHE A 1 -7.31 5.16 -11.75
N THR A 2 -8.41 5.21 -12.53
CA THR A 2 -9.76 5.58 -12.03
C THR A 2 -10.66 4.36 -11.80
N ASP A 3 -10.23 3.20 -12.27
CA ASP A 3 -10.89 1.93 -12.09
C ASP A 3 -10.62 1.39 -10.69
N LEU A 4 -11.69 1.17 -9.92
CA LEU A 4 -11.63 0.68 -8.55
C LEU A 4 -11.66 -0.85 -8.47
N ARG A 5 -11.86 -1.54 -9.60
CA ARG A 5 -11.96 -3.02 -9.65
C ARG A 5 -10.69 -3.72 -9.18
N CYS A 6 -9.52 -3.12 -9.35
CA CYS A 6 -8.27 -3.68 -8.82
C CYS A 6 -8.26 -3.79 -7.29
N ARG A 7 -9.04 -2.96 -6.58
CA ARG A 7 -9.16 -2.99 -5.12
C ARG A 7 -10.04 -4.15 -4.63
N ARG A 8 -10.95 -4.63 -5.47
CA ARG A 8 -12.00 -5.61 -5.15
C ARG A 8 -11.47 -6.92 -4.61
N ALA A 9 -10.36 -7.39 -5.18
CA ALA A 9 -9.75 -8.63 -4.76
C ALA A 9 -9.45 -8.62 -3.25
N LEU A 10 -8.99 -7.49 -2.69
CA LEU A 10 -8.55 -7.42 -1.30
C LEU A 10 -9.63 -7.90 -0.31
N TRP A 11 -10.83 -7.34 -0.39
CA TRP A 11 -11.91 -7.72 0.52
C TRP A 11 -12.50 -9.09 0.19
N GLN A 12 -12.45 -9.53 -1.06
CA GLN A 12 -12.85 -10.89 -1.42
C GLN A 12 -11.95 -11.94 -0.74
N PHE A 13 -10.63 -11.70 -0.68
CA PHE A 13 -9.70 -12.56 0.06
C PHE A 13 -9.99 -12.57 1.56
N MET A 14 -10.22 -11.39 2.14
CA MET A 14 -10.47 -11.21 3.57
C MET A 14 -11.82 -11.80 3.98
N LEU A 15 -12.92 -11.24 3.47
CA LEU A 15 -14.30 -11.56 3.88
C LEU A 15 -14.74 -12.94 3.38
N GLY A 16 -14.23 -13.38 2.22
CA GLY A 16 -14.46 -14.73 1.70
C GLY A 16 -13.72 -15.85 2.47
N GLY A 17 -13.00 -15.51 3.54
CA GLY A 17 -12.30 -16.46 4.41
C GLY A 17 -11.15 -17.19 3.72
N VAL A 18 -10.56 -16.61 2.67
CA VAL A 18 -9.45 -17.25 1.93
C VAL A 18 -8.25 -17.42 2.85
N PHE A 19 -7.92 -16.39 3.63
CA PHE A 19 -6.81 -16.43 4.58
C PHE A 19 -7.06 -17.35 5.78
N ASP A 20 -8.31 -17.76 6.07
CA ASP A 20 -8.56 -18.79 7.08
C ASP A 20 -8.31 -20.19 6.52
N ARG A 21 -8.60 -20.41 5.24
CA ARG A 21 -8.31 -21.68 4.55
C ARG A 21 -6.83 -21.81 4.20
N HIS A 22 -6.15 -20.68 4.00
CA HIS A 22 -4.74 -20.60 3.61
C HIS A 22 -4.02 -19.54 4.46
N PRO A 23 -3.72 -19.84 5.74
CA PRO A 23 -3.17 -18.87 6.69
C PRO A 23 -1.81 -18.30 6.27
N ASP A 24 -1.01 -19.09 5.56
CA ASP A 24 0.33 -18.70 5.10
C ASP A 24 0.32 -17.97 3.75
N LEU A 25 -0.84 -17.85 3.08
CA LEU A 25 -0.95 -17.15 1.81
C LEU A 25 -0.62 -15.67 2.00
N LYS A 26 0.28 -15.16 1.16
CA LYS A 26 0.69 -13.76 1.11
C LYS A 26 0.18 -13.11 -0.17
N VAL A 27 -0.42 -11.92 -0.05
CA VAL A 27 -0.95 -11.15 -1.18
C VAL A 27 -0.35 -9.74 -1.16
N MET A 28 0.37 -9.39 -2.22
CA MET A 28 0.86 -8.03 -2.43
C MET A 28 0.03 -7.35 -3.50
N MET A 29 -0.55 -6.19 -3.18
CA MET A 29 -1.22 -5.34 -4.15
C MET A 29 -0.21 -4.37 -4.77
N THR A 30 0.14 -4.59 -6.03
CA THR A 30 1.10 -3.74 -6.75
C THR A 30 0.41 -2.78 -7.72
N GLU A 31 1.02 -1.63 -7.97
CA GLU A 31 0.54 -0.62 -8.94
C GLU A 31 -0.88 -0.10 -8.64
N VAL A 32 -1.22 -0.12 -7.35
CA VAL A 32 -2.41 0.50 -6.80
C VAL A 32 -1.94 1.41 -5.67
N ARG A 33 -2.36 2.68 -5.68
CA ARG A 33 -2.13 3.61 -4.56
C ARG A 33 -2.56 2.97 -3.24
N GLY A 34 -1.95 3.32 -2.12
CA GLY A 34 -2.27 2.86 -0.77
C GLY A 34 -3.12 3.82 0.06
N ASP A 35 -3.33 5.05 -0.41
CA ASP A 35 -4.04 6.13 0.31
C ASP A 35 -5.55 5.88 0.54
N TRP A 36 -6.12 4.84 -0.07
CA TRP A 36 -7.49 4.38 0.18
C TRP A 36 -7.57 3.33 1.30
N LEU A 37 -6.47 2.64 1.61
CA LEU A 37 -6.45 1.48 2.50
C LEU A 37 -7.00 1.80 3.89
N PRO A 38 -6.61 2.89 4.58
CA PRO A 38 -7.09 3.11 5.95
C PRO A 38 -8.60 3.33 6.02
N ALA A 39 -9.16 4.09 5.06
CA ALA A 39 -10.60 4.33 5.01
C ALA A 39 -11.37 3.06 4.68
N THR A 40 -10.88 2.26 3.72
CA THR A 40 -11.54 1.01 3.33
C THR A 40 -11.40 -0.07 4.39
N LEU A 41 -10.24 -0.25 5.02
CA LEU A 41 -10.07 -1.23 6.11
C LEU A 41 -11.00 -0.92 7.28
N ARG A 42 -11.10 0.36 7.71
CA ARG A 42 -12.06 0.76 8.75
C ARG A 42 -13.51 0.45 8.38
N HIS A 43 -13.87 0.68 7.12
CA HIS A 43 -15.21 0.37 6.63
C HIS A 43 -15.47 -1.15 6.58
N LEU A 44 -14.52 -1.93 6.07
CA LEU A 44 -14.62 -3.39 6.02
C LEU A 44 -14.66 -4.00 7.43
N ASP A 45 -13.90 -3.46 8.39
CA ASP A 45 -13.94 -3.87 9.79
C ASP A 45 -15.32 -3.61 10.40
N SER A 46 -15.96 -2.48 10.07
CA SER A 46 -17.35 -2.20 10.49
C SER A 46 -18.33 -3.22 9.92
N VAL A 47 -18.25 -3.49 8.61
CA VAL A 47 -19.09 -4.49 7.93
C VAL A 47 -18.89 -5.88 8.56
N TYR A 48 -17.64 -6.25 8.84
CA TYR A 48 -17.31 -7.50 9.50
C TYR A 48 -17.88 -7.58 10.92
N ALA A 49 -17.82 -6.50 11.69
CA ALA A 49 -18.39 -6.46 13.04
C ALA A 49 -19.92 -6.62 13.02
N ASP A 50 -20.60 -5.98 12.06
CA ASP A 50 -22.06 -6.02 11.95
C ASP A 50 -22.58 -7.35 11.41
N GLN A 51 -21.83 -8.01 10.52
CA GLN A 51 -22.28 -9.20 9.78
C GLN A 51 -21.45 -10.45 10.11
N ARG A 52 -20.75 -10.45 11.25
CA ARG A 52 -19.77 -11.48 11.60
C ARG A 52 -20.27 -12.91 11.47
N SER A 53 -21.50 -13.17 11.89
CA SER A 53 -22.11 -14.51 11.87
C SER A 53 -22.33 -15.04 10.46
N ASP A 54 -22.44 -14.15 9.49
CA ASP A 54 -22.88 -14.47 8.13
C ASP A 54 -21.69 -14.52 7.16
N LEU A 55 -20.47 -14.26 7.65
CA LEU A 55 -19.26 -14.22 6.86
C LEU A 55 -18.37 -15.44 7.11
N PRO A 56 -17.72 -15.99 6.05
CA PRO A 56 -16.71 -17.04 6.18
C PRO A 56 -15.50 -16.63 7.02
N ALA A 57 -15.14 -15.34 6.98
CA ALA A 57 -14.00 -14.77 7.68
C ALA A 57 -14.05 -14.97 9.19
N ARG A 58 -12.91 -15.36 9.78
CA ARG A 58 -12.76 -15.58 11.23
C ARG A 58 -12.14 -14.42 11.99
N ARG A 59 -11.38 -13.57 11.30
CA ARG A 59 -10.65 -12.40 11.81
C ARG A 59 -11.10 -11.15 11.08
N SER A 60 -10.79 -9.97 11.63
CA SER A 60 -11.14 -8.72 10.95
C SER A 60 -10.29 -8.50 9.69
N PRO A 61 -10.81 -7.75 8.70
CA PRO A 61 -10.03 -7.25 7.56
C PRO A 61 -8.69 -6.61 7.95
N SER A 62 -8.64 -5.79 9.00
CA SER A 62 -7.37 -5.22 9.49
C SER A 62 -6.41 -6.28 10.04
N GLU A 63 -6.89 -7.31 10.72
CA GLU A 63 -6.03 -8.42 11.18
C GLU A 63 -5.44 -9.21 9.99
N TYR A 64 -6.23 -9.44 8.95
CA TYR A 64 -5.73 -10.04 7.71
C TYR A 64 -4.76 -9.12 6.98
N TRP A 65 -5.01 -7.82 6.94
CA TRP A 65 -4.11 -6.85 6.32
C TRP A 65 -2.71 -6.96 6.93
N GLN A 66 -2.62 -6.89 8.27
CA GLN A 66 -1.35 -6.97 8.98
C GLN A 66 -0.64 -8.33 8.81
N SER A 67 -1.39 -9.42 8.75
CA SER A 67 -0.79 -10.77 8.73
C SER A 67 -0.54 -11.33 7.33
N ASN A 68 -1.33 -10.96 6.32
CA ASN A 68 -1.36 -11.61 5.01
C ASN A 68 -1.09 -10.67 3.83
N CYS A 69 -1.18 -9.35 4.01
CA CYS A 69 -1.17 -8.41 2.89
C CYS A 69 -0.01 -7.42 2.92
N MET A 70 0.28 -6.84 1.74
CA MET A 70 1.19 -5.71 1.59
C MET A 70 0.75 -4.82 0.42
N ALA A 71 1.01 -3.52 0.53
CA ALA A 71 0.95 -2.56 -0.55
C ALA A 71 2.32 -2.42 -1.22
N GLY A 72 2.45 -2.90 -2.46
CA GLY A 72 3.60 -2.63 -3.33
C GLY A 72 3.38 -1.33 -4.09
N LEU A 73 3.76 -0.21 -3.48
CA LEU A 73 3.46 1.13 -3.99
C LEU A 73 4.42 1.51 -5.12
N SER A 74 4.05 1.07 -6.32
CA SER A 74 4.72 1.42 -7.57
C SER A 74 4.46 2.90 -7.86
N PHE A 75 5.52 3.72 -7.75
CA PHE A 75 5.53 5.20 -7.65
C PHE A 75 4.67 5.78 -6.50
N MET A 76 5.00 5.39 -5.27
CA MET A 76 4.45 5.97 -4.03
C MET A 76 4.36 7.51 -4.03
N HIS A 77 3.22 8.07 -3.65
CA HIS A 77 3.02 9.50 -3.45
C HIS A 77 3.34 9.94 -2.01
N GLN A 78 3.58 11.24 -1.84
CA GLN A 78 3.89 11.83 -0.53
C GLN A 78 2.79 11.55 0.51
N ALA A 79 1.52 11.62 0.11
CA ALA A 79 0.40 11.32 0.97
C ALA A 79 0.45 9.89 1.57
N GLU A 80 0.99 8.91 0.84
CA GLU A 80 1.12 7.53 1.33
C GLU A 80 2.22 7.40 2.39
N VAL A 81 3.29 8.20 2.28
CA VAL A 81 4.33 8.29 3.31
C VAL A 81 3.80 8.98 4.57
N GLU A 82 3.02 10.05 4.40
CA GLU A 82 2.38 10.75 5.52
C GLU A 82 1.41 9.83 6.27
N MET A 83 0.67 8.99 5.54
CA MET A 83 -0.29 8.02 6.07
C MET A 83 0.33 6.66 6.47
N ARG A 84 1.65 6.49 6.40
CA ARG A 84 2.32 5.18 6.58
C ARG A 84 1.92 4.43 7.86
N HIS A 85 1.67 5.16 8.94
CA HIS A 85 1.25 4.58 10.22
C HIS A 85 -0.21 4.12 10.21
N GLU A 86 -1.09 4.83 9.51
CA GLU A 86 -2.49 4.43 9.33
C GLU A 86 -2.64 3.24 8.37
N ILE A 87 -1.80 3.18 7.33
CA ILE A 87 -1.72 2.03 6.43
C ILE A 87 -1.12 0.82 7.18
N GLY A 88 -0.22 1.07 8.12
CA GLY A 88 0.58 0.07 8.81
C GLY A 88 1.93 -0.01 8.16
N ILE A 89 2.93 0.62 8.76
CA ILE A 89 4.24 0.86 8.15
C ILE A 89 4.93 -0.44 7.71
N GLU A 90 4.69 -1.55 8.40
CA GLU A 90 5.27 -2.87 8.06
C GLU A 90 4.63 -3.54 6.82
N THR A 91 3.52 -2.98 6.32
CA THR A 91 2.74 -3.49 5.19
C THR A 91 2.94 -2.67 3.91
N ILE A 92 4.00 -1.86 3.85
CA ILE A 92 4.29 -0.97 2.73
C ILE A 92 5.64 -1.32 2.11
N ASP A 93 5.68 -1.40 0.78
CA ASP A 93 6.89 -1.51 0.00
C ASP A 93 6.92 -0.46 -1.11
N PHE A 94 8.12 -0.02 -1.48
CA PHE A 94 8.34 0.95 -2.54
C PHE A 94 8.72 0.26 -3.87
N GLY A 95 7.94 0.53 -4.91
CA GLY A 95 8.23 0.16 -6.29
C GLY A 95 8.56 1.37 -7.15
N ARG A 96 9.50 1.23 -8.08
CA ARG A 96 9.84 2.30 -9.05
C ARG A 96 8.97 2.30 -10.30
N ASP A 97 8.32 1.18 -10.59
CA ASP A 97 7.51 0.92 -11.78
C ASP A 97 8.26 1.02 -13.13
N TYR A 98 9.54 0.70 -13.15
CA TYR A 98 10.32 0.75 -14.39
C TYR A 98 9.86 -0.34 -15.38
N PRO A 99 9.70 -0.05 -16.69
CA PRO A 99 10.05 1.18 -17.41
C PRO A 99 8.85 2.10 -17.75
N HIS A 100 7.77 2.05 -16.98
CA HIS A 100 6.55 2.79 -17.31
C HIS A 100 6.76 4.30 -17.40
N THR A 101 5.87 4.97 -18.14
CA THR A 101 5.93 6.42 -18.35
C THR A 101 5.74 7.21 -17.06
N GLU A 102 4.96 6.67 -16.13
CA GLU A 102 4.67 7.16 -14.80
C GLU A 102 5.73 6.77 -13.76
N SER A 103 6.70 5.93 -14.13
CA SER A 103 7.75 5.43 -13.21
C SER A 103 8.59 6.55 -12.60
N THR A 104 9.33 6.22 -11.54
CA THR A 104 10.26 7.19 -10.90
C THR A 104 11.61 7.27 -11.61
N TRP A 105 11.87 6.44 -12.62
CA TRP A 105 13.16 6.42 -13.35
C TRP A 105 13.21 7.53 -14.41
N PRO A 106 14.35 8.21 -14.66
CA PRO A 106 15.66 8.04 -14.04
C PRO A 106 15.85 8.82 -12.74
N ASN A 107 14.88 9.65 -12.35
CA ASN A 107 14.99 10.61 -11.24
C ASN A 107 14.65 10.02 -9.85
N THR A 108 14.89 8.73 -9.63
CA THR A 108 14.38 8.05 -8.42
C THR A 108 15.02 8.59 -7.15
N LEU A 109 16.29 8.99 -7.17
CA LEU A 109 16.94 9.54 -5.97
C LEU A 109 16.32 10.89 -5.56
N ASP A 110 16.06 11.77 -6.52
CA ASP A 110 15.36 13.04 -6.26
C ASP A 110 13.92 12.79 -5.80
N TYR A 111 13.26 11.79 -6.39
CA TYR A 111 11.94 11.34 -5.97
C TYR A 111 11.89 10.92 -4.49
N LEU A 112 12.85 10.11 -4.07
CA LEU A 112 12.94 9.62 -2.69
C LEU A 112 13.19 10.77 -1.70
N LYS A 113 13.96 11.79 -2.07
CA LYS A 113 14.15 12.99 -1.23
C LYS A 113 12.83 13.74 -0.99
N VAL A 114 12.00 13.87 -2.02
CA VAL A 114 10.67 14.49 -1.89
C VAL A 114 9.79 13.71 -0.92
N LEU A 115 9.84 12.38 -1.00
CA LEU A 115 9.01 11.50 -0.17
C LEU A 115 9.46 11.41 1.29
N PHE A 116 10.76 11.34 1.53
CA PHE A 116 11.31 10.91 2.82
C PHE A 116 12.09 11.99 3.58
N ALA A 117 12.18 13.23 3.09
CA ALA A 117 12.78 14.31 3.85
C ALA A 117 12.09 14.45 5.23
N GLY A 118 12.87 14.30 6.30
CA GLY A 118 12.37 14.34 7.68
C GLY A 118 11.67 13.07 8.17
N VAL A 119 11.59 12.00 7.36
CA VAL A 119 11.13 10.68 7.81
C VAL A 119 12.29 9.95 8.53
N PRO A 120 12.05 9.30 9.68
CA PRO A 120 13.08 8.53 10.38
C PRO A 120 13.76 7.48 9.48
N ALA A 121 15.09 7.38 9.59
CA ALA A 121 15.89 6.52 8.71
C ALA A 121 15.56 5.03 8.82
N ASP A 122 15.14 4.55 9.98
CA ASP A 122 14.66 3.19 10.21
C ASP A 122 13.32 2.94 9.51
N GLU A 123 12.38 3.88 9.61
CA GLU A 123 11.09 3.84 8.89
C GLU A 123 11.28 3.86 7.37
N THR A 124 12.19 4.71 6.87
CA THR A 124 12.55 4.74 5.44
C THR A 124 13.15 3.40 5.01
N ARG A 125 13.99 2.75 5.83
CA ARG A 125 14.55 1.42 5.51
C ARG A 125 13.49 0.33 5.49
N LEU A 126 12.50 0.39 6.38
CA LEU A 126 11.36 -0.52 6.36
C LEU A 126 10.67 -0.48 4.99
N ILE A 127 10.27 0.72 4.59
CA ILE A 127 9.51 0.96 3.36
C ILE A 127 10.33 0.67 2.09
N LEU A 128 11.63 1.01 2.08
CA LEU A 128 12.48 0.85 0.91
C LEU A 128 13.05 -0.58 0.73
N GLY A 129 12.85 -1.49 1.68
CA GLY A 129 13.24 -2.89 1.44
C GLY A 129 13.04 -3.89 2.56
N GLU A 130 13.17 -3.52 3.85
CA GLU A 130 13.12 -4.54 4.92
C GLU A 130 11.72 -5.20 5.00
N ASN A 131 10.65 -4.47 4.69
CA ASN A 131 9.30 -5.04 4.63
C ASN A 131 9.17 -6.11 3.54
N ALA A 132 9.67 -5.83 2.33
CA ALA A 132 9.65 -6.78 1.22
C ALA A 132 10.50 -8.03 1.53
N ILE A 133 11.68 -7.84 2.12
CA ILE A 133 12.55 -8.95 2.54
C ILE A 133 11.80 -9.88 3.49
N ARG A 134 11.18 -9.33 4.54
CA ARG A 134 10.43 -10.10 5.54
C ARG A 134 9.22 -10.81 4.94
N PHE A 135 8.43 -10.11 4.14
CA PHE A 135 7.16 -10.64 3.64
C PHE A 135 7.31 -11.68 2.53
N LEU A 136 8.29 -11.48 1.64
CA LEU A 136 8.57 -12.39 0.53
C LEU A 136 9.56 -13.51 0.91
N GLY A 137 10.14 -13.46 2.11
CA GLY A 137 11.11 -14.45 2.59
C GLY A 137 12.43 -14.42 1.81
N LEU A 138 12.91 -13.22 1.47
CA LEU A 138 14.13 -13.05 0.67
C LEU A 138 15.39 -13.17 1.52
N ASP A 139 16.51 -13.51 0.88
CA ASP A 139 17.82 -13.56 1.54
C ASP A 139 18.31 -12.13 1.87
N ARG A 140 18.19 -11.77 3.15
CA ARG A 140 18.61 -10.47 3.67
C ARG A 140 20.12 -10.23 3.52
N GLY A 141 20.94 -11.27 3.70
CA GLY A 141 22.41 -11.15 3.61
C GLY A 141 22.83 -10.80 2.20
N MET A 142 22.35 -11.57 1.22
CA MET A 142 22.58 -11.31 -0.20
C MET A 142 22.11 -9.90 -0.61
N LEU A 143 20.90 -9.50 -0.20
CA LEU A 143 20.37 -8.18 -0.54
C LEU A 143 21.12 -7.03 0.13
N THR A 144 21.65 -7.26 1.34
CA THR A 144 22.52 -6.29 2.04
C THR A 144 23.82 -6.06 1.26
N GLU A 145 24.45 -7.11 0.73
CA GLU A 145 25.65 -6.97 -0.11
C GLU A 145 25.37 -6.14 -1.37
N VAL A 146 24.23 -6.39 -2.02
CA VAL A 146 23.80 -5.60 -3.19
C VAL A 146 23.53 -4.15 -2.82
N ALA A 147 22.78 -3.91 -1.74
CA ALA A 147 22.46 -2.56 -1.26
C ALA A 147 23.72 -1.77 -0.87
N ASN A 148 24.72 -2.41 -0.26
CA ASN A 148 25.99 -1.76 0.05
C ASN A 148 26.77 -1.33 -1.21
N ARG A 149 26.56 -2.02 -2.34
CA ARG A 149 27.23 -1.71 -3.61
C ARG A 149 26.51 -0.62 -4.43
N ILE A 150 25.18 -0.66 -4.48
CA ILE A 150 24.39 0.18 -5.40
C ILE A 150 23.21 0.92 -4.75
N GLY A 151 22.93 0.64 -3.49
CA GLY A 151 21.83 1.26 -2.76
C GLY A 151 22.12 2.74 -2.47
N PRO A 152 21.06 3.55 -2.32
CA PRO A 152 21.24 4.94 -1.95
C PRO A 152 21.72 5.08 -0.51
N ASN A 153 22.41 6.18 -0.23
CA ASN A 153 22.66 6.60 1.14
C ASN A 153 21.36 7.12 1.75
N ILE A 154 20.87 6.45 2.81
CA ILE A 154 19.63 6.83 3.47
C ILE A 154 19.71 8.23 4.09
N ALA A 155 20.88 8.65 4.58
CA ALA A 155 21.03 9.98 5.17
C ALA A 155 20.72 11.10 4.15
N ASP A 156 21.10 10.92 2.88
CA ASP A 156 20.84 11.89 1.81
C ASP A 156 19.36 11.93 1.40
N ILE A 157 18.63 10.83 1.63
CA ILE A 157 17.19 10.71 1.36
C ILE A 157 16.36 11.33 2.49
N THR A 158 16.78 11.14 3.74
CA THR A 158 16.03 11.57 4.92
C THR A 158 16.38 12.97 5.42
N ASP A 159 17.40 13.62 4.84
CA ASP A 159 17.81 14.96 5.21
C ASP A 159 16.62 15.94 5.08
N PRO A 160 16.14 16.54 6.19
CA PRO A 160 15.01 17.46 6.16
C PRO A 160 15.31 18.77 5.42
N THR A 161 16.58 19.04 5.10
CA THR A 161 17.03 20.19 4.32
C THR A 161 17.24 19.87 2.84
N ALA A 162 17.06 18.60 2.44
CA ALA A 162 17.18 18.19 1.06
C ALA A 162 16.17 18.95 0.19
N THR A 163 16.67 19.55 -0.88
CA THR A 163 15.86 20.18 -1.91
C THR A 163 16.17 19.55 -3.26
N ILE A 164 15.19 19.58 -4.15
CA ILE A 164 15.37 19.18 -5.55
C ILE A 164 15.03 20.37 -6.45
N ASP A 165 15.46 20.31 -7.72
CA ASP A 165 15.11 21.33 -8.70
C ASP A 165 13.57 21.51 -8.77
N PRO A 166 13.03 22.73 -8.56
CA PRO A 166 11.59 22.98 -8.65
C PRO A 166 10.97 22.56 -9.99
N ALA A 167 11.71 22.68 -11.10
CA ALA A 167 11.23 22.24 -12.41
C ALA A 167 11.12 20.70 -12.48
N LEU A 168 12.04 19.99 -11.83
CA LEU A 168 11.97 18.54 -11.70
C LEU A 168 10.80 18.12 -10.79
N LEU A 169 10.58 18.82 -9.68
CA LEU A 169 9.45 18.54 -8.79
C LEU A 169 8.10 18.69 -9.52
N GLU A 170 7.93 19.78 -10.28
CA GLU A 170 6.74 19.99 -11.10
C GLU A 170 6.57 18.87 -12.14
N HIS A 171 7.66 18.49 -12.81
CA HIS A 171 7.64 17.36 -13.76
C HIS A 171 7.20 16.05 -13.08
N LEU A 172 7.74 15.72 -11.90
CA LEU A 172 7.37 14.52 -11.14
C LEU A 172 5.90 14.57 -10.70
N ALA A 173 5.42 15.74 -10.25
CA ALA A 173 4.02 15.94 -9.89
C ALA A 173 3.07 15.71 -11.07
N GLN A 174 3.44 16.13 -12.28
CA GLN A 174 2.65 15.86 -13.48
C GLN A 174 2.75 14.41 -13.95
N ARG A 175 3.97 13.86 -13.97
CA ARG A 175 4.29 12.54 -14.55
C ARG A 175 3.69 11.39 -13.75
N CYS A 176 3.98 11.34 -12.46
CA CYS A 176 3.59 10.22 -11.60
C CYS A 176 2.55 10.65 -10.55
N GLY A 177 2.46 11.94 -10.25
CA GLY A 177 1.51 12.45 -9.27
C GLY A 177 2.05 12.54 -7.85
N VAL A 178 3.37 12.66 -7.63
CA VAL A 178 3.99 12.60 -6.28
C VAL A 178 3.31 13.47 -5.22
N LEU A 179 2.77 14.63 -5.62
CA LEU A 179 2.07 15.58 -4.77
C LEU A 179 0.54 15.45 -4.79
N LYS A 180 -0.02 14.38 -5.39
CA LYS A 180 -1.46 14.17 -5.41
C LYS A 180 -1.95 13.89 -3.99
N PRO A 181 -2.97 14.63 -3.50
CA PRO A 181 -3.48 14.44 -2.16
C PRO A 181 -4.07 13.04 -1.96
N ALA A 182 -4.16 12.62 -0.70
CA ALA A 182 -4.81 11.37 -0.33
C ALA A 182 -6.27 11.35 -0.81
N GLU A 183 -6.68 10.24 -1.43
CA GLU A 183 -8.08 9.99 -1.76
C GLU A 183 -8.95 9.77 -0.51
N GLY A 184 -8.41 9.07 0.50
CA GLY A 184 -9.10 8.75 1.74
C GLY A 184 -10.46 8.07 1.52
N ALA A 185 -11.51 8.62 2.14
CA ALA A 185 -12.86 8.06 2.07
C ALA A 185 -13.66 8.46 0.81
N LEU A 186 -13.11 9.30 -0.06
CA LEU A 186 -13.84 9.94 -1.17
C LEU A 186 -14.52 8.93 -2.11
N ARG A 187 -13.95 7.75 -2.28
CA ARG A 187 -14.47 6.71 -3.20
C ARG A 187 -15.20 5.57 -2.51
N LEU A 188 -15.33 5.56 -1.17
CA LEU A 188 -16.10 4.52 -0.47
C LEU A 188 -17.51 4.32 -1.06
N PRO A 189 -18.29 5.38 -1.37
CA PRO A 189 -19.62 5.19 -1.96
C PRO A 189 -19.63 4.47 -3.32
N LYS A 190 -18.51 4.46 -4.04
CA LYS A 190 -18.36 3.73 -5.31
C LYS A 190 -17.92 2.28 -5.12
N LEU A 191 -17.30 1.95 -3.98
CA LEU A 191 -16.92 0.58 -3.62
C LEU A 191 -18.12 -0.18 -3.03
N GLU A 192 -19.01 0.52 -2.32
CA GLU A 192 -20.16 -0.03 -1.60
C GLU A 192 -21.00 -1.03 -2.44
N PRO A 193 -21.40 -0.72 -3.70
CA PRO A 193 -22.20 -1.67 -4.47
C PRO A 193 -21.42 -2.95 -4.79
N MET A 194 -20.12 -2.82 -5.06
CA MET A 194 -19.25 -3.97 -5.38
C MET A 194 -19.05 -4.85 -4.15
N LEU A 195 -18.87 -4.25 -2.98
CA LEU A 195 -18.77 -4.95 -1.71
C LEU A 195 -20.08 -5.70 -1.40
N ARG A 196 -21.24 -5.05 -1.56
CA ARG A 196 -22.54 -5.70 -1.35
C ARG A 196 -22.74 -6.92 -2.25
N ASP A 197 -22.40 -6.81 -3.53
CA ASP A 197 -22.45 -7.94 -4.46
C ASP A 197 -21.57 -9.11 -4.00
N ASP A 198 -20.38 -8.81 -3.47
CA ASP A 198 -19.44 -9.83 -2.97
C ASP A 198 -19.88 -10.45 -1.64
N LEU A 199 -20.47 -9.67 -0.73
CA LEU A 199 -21.00 -10.17 0.54
C LEU A 199 -22.09 -11.22 0.29
N VAL A 200 -23.00 -10.96 -0.65
CA VAL A 200 -24.04 -11.92 -1.04
C VAL A 200 -23.42 -13.22 -1.57
N GLN A 201 -22.37 -13.13 -2.38
CA GLN A 201 -21.65 -14.30 -2.89
C GLN A 201 -20.88 -15.05 -1.78
N ALA A 202 -20.43 -14.35 -0.75
CA ALA A 202 -19.74 -14.92 0.41
C ALA A 202 -20.70 -15.61 1.41
N GLY A 203 -22.02 -15.47 1.22
CA GLY A 203 -23.04 -16.10 2.07
C GLY A 203 -23.80 -15.14 2.99
N ALA A 204 -23.53 -13.83 2.92
CA ALA A 204 -24.29 -12.84 3.67
C ALA A 204 -25.72 -12.69 3.13
N PRO A 205 -26.73 -12.47 3.98
CA PRO A 205 -28.11 -12.32 3.54
C PRO A 205 -28.28 -11.09 2.63
N ALA A 206 -29.06 -11.26 1.55
CA ALA A 206 -29.37 -10.16 0.65
C ALA A 206 -30.16 -9.06 1.39
N GLY A 207 -29.55 -7.87 1.55
CA GLY A 207 -30.16 -6.73 2.23
C GLY A 207 -29.59 -6.39 3.60
N SER A 208 -28.47 -6.99 4.00
CA SER A 208 -27.66 -6.44 5.10
C SER A 208 -27.25 -5.00 4.75
N ARG A 209 -27.53 -4.10 5.68
CA ARG A 209 -27.31 -2.66 5.52
C ARG A 209 -25.85 -2.29 5.65
#